data_AF-A0A420IBP1-F1
#
_entry.id   AF-A0A420IBP1-F1
#
_cell.length_a   1.000
_cell.length_b   1.000
_cell.length_c   1.000
_cell.angle_alpha   90.00
_cell.angle_beta   90.00
_cell.angle_gamma   90.00
#
_symmetry.space_group_name_H-M   'P 1'
#
loop_
_entity.id
_entity.type
_entity.pdbx_description
1 polymer ?
#
loop_
_entity_poly.entity_id
_entity_poly.type
_entity_poly.pdbx_seq_one_letter_code
_entity_poly.pdbx_strand_id
1 'polypeptide(L)'
;MAPNFCRDCGNILDISAELIINCECCGKENQSLHNFPYFILPSNSTIDSKRFDTTTSKTNNFPSLLREKLTSKTQQLTSKDFENTRVIERECPECQAKVMTWSEAQMRSADEGSTIFYRCVCGYRFNKLSTQINPDKIGRVV
;
A
#
# COMPACT_ATOMS: atom_id res chain seq x y z
N MET A 1 -18.88 15.83 -0.74
CA MET A 1 -19.42 16.30 0.56
C MET A 1 -18.23 16.68 1.42
N ALA A 2 -18.05 17.97 1.72
CA ALA A 2 -17.00 18.39 2.64
C ALA A 2 -17.54 18.32 4.07
N PRO A 3 -16.80 17.74 5.04
CA PRO A 3 -17.22 17.75 6.44
C PRO A 3 -17.16 19.16 7.02
N ASN A 4 -18.11 19.50 7.89
CA ASN A 4 -18.11 20.75 8.64
C ASN A 4 -17.28 20.60 9.92
N PHE A 5 -16.48 21.62 10.23
CA PHE A 5 -15.65 21.66 11.43
C PHE A 5 -16.07 22.81 12.35
N CYS A 6 -15.97 22.59 13.65
CA CYS A 6 -16.15 23.62 14.65
C CYS A 6 -15.07 24.70 14.49
N ARG A 7 -15.47 25.97 14.42
CA ARG A 7 -14.53 27.10 14.23
C ARG A 7 -13.62 27.33 15.44
N ASP A 8 -14.05 26.89 16.62
CA ASP A 8 -13.33 27.13 17.86
C ASP A 8 -12.36 26.02 18.24
N CYS A 9 -12.75 24.75 18.06
CA CYS A 9 -11.95 23.60 18.51
C CYS A 9 -11.54 22.64 17.39
N GLY A 10 -12.01 22.84 16.16
CA GLY A 10 -11.68 21.99 15.02
C GLY A 10 -12.33 20.60 15.04
N ASN A 11 -13.21 20.30 16.01
CA ASN A 11 -13.94 19.04 16.03
C ASN A 11 -14.90 18.92 14.83
N ILE A 12 -15.11 17.70 14.34
CA ILE A 12 -16.08 17.43 13.27
C ILE A 12 -17.49 17.60 13.86
N LEU A 13 -18.33 18.37 13.18
CA LEU A 13 -19.72 18.57 13.57
C LEU A 13 -20.62 17.56 12.85
N ASP A 14 -21.65 17.09 13.54
CA ASP A 14 -22.61 16.15 12.99
C ASP A 14 -23.43 16.73 11.84
N ILE A 15 -23.95 15.84 11.00
CA ILE A 15 -24.87 16.19 9.94
C ILE A 15 -26.25 16.41 10.57
N SER A 16 -26.65 17.68 10.71
CA SER A 16 -27.98 18.07 11.17
C SER A 16 -28.68 18.96 10.15
N ALA A 17 -30.01 18.82 10.07
CA ALA A 17 -30.88 19.68 9.26
C ALA A 17 -31.12 21.05 9.90
N GLU A 18 -30.76 21.21 11.17
CA GLU A 18 -30.90 22.45 11.92
C GLU A 18 -29.84 23.49 11.51
N LEU A 19 -30.19 24.77 11.60
CA LEU A 19 -29.30 25.89 11.23
C LEU A 19 -28.14 26.07 12.23
N ILE A 20 -28.32 25.62 13.46
CA ILE A 20 -27.37 25.76 14.57
C ILE A 20 -27.08 24.37 15.12
N ILE A 21 -25.80 24.03 15.24
CA ILE A 21 -25.32 22.75 15.75
C ILE A 21 -24.36 23.02 16.91
N ASN A 22 -24.61 22.37 18.02
CA ASN A 22 -23.75 22.49 19.20
C ASN A 22 -22.58 21.52 19.04
N CYS A 23 -21.37 22.00 19.28
CA CYS A 23 -20.20 21.14 19.26
C CYS A 23 -20.19 20.27 20.53
N GLU A 24 -20.18 18.95 20.37
CA GLU A 24 -20.09 18.03 21.53
C GLU A 24 -18.78 18.15 22.31
N CYS A 25 -17.70 18.63 21.67
CA CYS A 25 -16.39 18.75 22.28
C CYS A 25 -16.25 20.02 23.14
N CYS A 26 -16.70 21.18 22.63
CA CYS A 26 -16.52 22.46 23.33
C CYS A 26 -17.82 23.16 23.73
N GLY A 27 -18.98 22.59 23.40
CA GLY A 27 -20.31 23.12 23.73
C GLY A 27 -20.73 24.35 22.92
N LYS A 28 -19.87 24.87 22.04
CA LYS A 28 -20.16 26.10 21.29
C LYS A 28 -21.08 25.86 20.10
N GLU A 29 -21.94 26.84 19.85
CA GLU A 29 -22.88 26.86 18.74
C GLU A 29 -22.15 27.17 17.42
N ASN A 30 -22.42 26.38 16.38
CA ASN A 30 -21.84 26.53 15.06
C ASN A 30 -22.95 26.51 14.00
N GLN A 31 -22.78 27.27 12.91
CA GLN A 31 -23.75 27.29 11.81
C GLN A 31 -23.62 26.03 10.95
N SER A 32 -24.74 25.35 10.67
CA SER A 32 -24.77 24.20 9.76
C SER A 32 -24.65 24.65 8.32
N LEU A 33 -23.47 24.47 7.73
CA LEU A 33 -23.20 24.72 6.31
C LEU A 33 -23.59 23.54 5.41
N HIS A 34 -24.12 22.45 5.97
CA HIS A 34 -24.37 21.22 5.21
C HIS A 34 -25.61 21.32 4.29
N ASN A 35 -26.62 22.12 4.65
CA ASN A 35 -27.89 22.21 3.92
C ASN A 35 -28.05 23.46 3.03
N PHE A 36 -27.09 24.38 3.04
CA PHE A 36 -27.17 25.61 2.25
C PHE A 36 -25.97 25.73 1.30
N PRO A 37 -26.07 25.18 0.07
CA PRO A 37 -25.04 25.38 -0.96
C PRO A 37 -25.08 26.81 -1.54
N TYR A 38 -26.01 27.66 -1.09
CA TYR A 38 -26.20 29.01 -1.58
C TYR A 38 -26.61 29.94 -0.42
N PHE A 39 -25.71 30.87 -0.04
CA PHE A 39 -25.96 32.03 0.84
C PHE A 39 -26.08 31.67 2.35
N ILE A 40 -25.36 32.28 3.29
CA ILE A 40 -25.12 33.72 3.53
C ILE A 40 -23.69 33.94 4.06
N LEU A 41 -22.88 34.72 3.35
CA LEU A 41 -21.75 35.43 3.97
C LEU A 41 -22.24 36.81 4.43
N PRO A 42 -21.73 37.34 5.56
CA PRO A 42 -21.98 38.72 5.93
C PRO A 42 -21.52 39.65 4.79
N SER A 43 -22.32 40.68 4.57
CA SER A 43 -22.42 41.53 3.38
C SER A 43 -21.19 42.41 3.09
N ASN A 44 -20.01 41.83 2.83
CA ASN A 44 -18.88 42.61 2.30
C ASN A 44 -17.86 41.87 1.42
N SER A 45 -17.99 40.57 1.12
CA SER A 45 -17.12 39.93 0.13
C SER A 45 -17.85 39.70 -1.19
N THR A 46 -17.38 40.37 -2.23
CA THR A 46 -17.81 40.29 -3.62
C THR A 46 -18.09 38.86 -4.07
N ILE A 47 -19.28 38.69 -4.65
CA ILE A 47 -19.82 37.49 -5.26
C ILE A 47 -18.80 36.94 -6.27
N ASP A 48 -18.14 35.84 -5.93
CA ASP A 48 -17.55 34.94 -6.93
C ASP A 48 -18.61 33.90 -7.27
N SER A 49 -19.36 34.24 -8.31
CA SER A 49 -20.46 33.48 -8.87
C SER A 49 -20.04 32.04 -9.22
N LYS A 50 -20.75 31.09 -8.61
CA LYS A 50 -21.03 29.76 -9.15
C LYS A 50 -19.79 28.91 -9.46
N ARG A 51 -19.14 28.40 -8.40
CA ARG A 51 -18.19 27.29 -8.53
C ARG A 51 -19.00 26.04 -8.88
N PHE A 52 -19.05 25.69 -10.17
CA PHE A 52 -19.56 24.40 -10.62
C PHE A 52 -18.53 23.35 -10.19
N ASP A 53 -18.79 22.69 -9.07
CA ASP A 53 -17.91 21.63 -8.56
C ASP A 53 -18.08 20.39 -9.44
N THR A 54 -17.33 20.33 -10.54
CA THR A 54 -17.26 19.15 -11.41
C THR A 54 -16.60 18.00 -10.66
N THR A 55 -17.41 17.11 -10.09
CA THR A 55 -16.90 15.84 -9.55
C THR A 55 -16.75 14.84 -10.70
N THR A 56 -15.51 14.47 -11.03
CA THR A 56 -15.26 13.38 -11.98
C THR A 56 -15.16 12.05 -11.23
N SER A 57 -16.06 11.12 -11.54
CA SER A 57 -16.02 9.78 -10.95
C SER A 57 -14.94 8.93 -11.63
N LYS A 58 -13.93 8.49 -10.88
CA LYS A 58 -13.00 7.45 -11.33
C LYS A 58 -13.59 6.09 -10.94
N THR A 59 -13.92 5.25 -11.92
CA THR A 59 -14.44 3.90 -11.66
C THR A 59 -13.34 2.86 -11.86
N ASN A 60 -13.07 2.02 -10.87
CA ASN A 60 -12.18 0.86 -11.04
C ASN A 60 -12.95 -0.41 -11.48
N ASN A 61 -14.21 -0.26 -11.86
CA ASN A 61 -15.12 -1.36 -12.18
C ASN A 61 -14.79 -2.07 -13.51
N PHE A 62 -13.82 -1.57 -14.26
CA PHE A 62 -13.36 -2.13 -15.52
C PHE A 62 -11.82 -2.23 -15.51
N PRO A 63 -11.26 -3.18 -14.74
CA PRO A 63 -9.82 -3.42 -14.76
C PRO A 63 -9.42 -4.01 -16.12
N SER A 64 -8.43 -3.42 -16.78
CA SER A 64 -7.87 -3.92 -18.03
C SER A 64 -6.39 -3.57 -18.16
N LEU A 65 -5.63 -4.39 -18.90
CA LEU A 65 -4.20 -4.16 -19.13
C LEU A 65 -3.93 -2.79 -19.77
N LEU A 66 -4.80 -2.34 -20.67
CA LEU A 66 -4.67 -1.03 -21.32
C LEU A 66 -4.90 0.11 -20.32
N ARG A 67 -5.90 -0.01 -19.45
CA ARG A 67 -6.17 1.00 -18.43
C ARG A 67 -5.05 1.05 -17.40
N GLU A 68 -4.53 -0.09 -16.98
CA GLU A 68 -3.38 -0.16 -16.09
C GLU A 68 -2.16 0.54 -16.70
N LYS A 69 -1.83 0.28 -17.97
CA LYS A 69 -0.75 0.97 -18.68
C LYS A 69 -0.94 2.50 -18.77
N LEU A 70 -2.18 2.98 -18.83
CA LEU A 70 -2.48 4.42 -18.92
C LEU A 70 -2.52 5.13 -17.56
N THR A 71 -2.99 4.44 -16.52
CA THR A 71 -3.24 5.04 -15.20
C THR A 71 -2.14 4.76 -14.17
N SER A 72 -1.44 3.63 -14.29
CA SER A 72 -0.36 3.28 -13.37
C SER A 72 0.95 3.93 -13.82
N LYS A 73 1.70 4.47 -12.86
CA LYS A 73 3.09 4.94 -13.04
C LYS A 73 4.10 3.94 -12.44
N THR A 74 3.63 2.75 -12.10
CA THR A 74 4.43 1.69 -11.49
C THR A 74 5.13 0.88 -12.58
N GLN A 75 6.38 0.50 -12.33
CA GLN A 75 7.14 -0.35 -13.23
C GLN A 75 6.52 -1.77 -13.27
N GLN A 76 6.31 -2.30 -14.47
CA GLN A 76 5.95 -3.70 -14.64
C GLN A 76 7.21 -4.54 -14.42
N LEU A 77 7.19 -5.41 -13.41
CA LEU A 77 8.29 -6.33 -13.15
C LEU A 77 8.29 -7.42 -14.22
N THR A 78 9.40 -7.56 -14.91
CA THR A 78 9.66 -8.63 -15.86
C THR A 78 10.33 -9.79 -15.15
N SER A 79 10.30 -10.99 -15.73
CA SER A 79 10.97 -12.18 -15.18
C SER A 79 12.46 -11.97 -14.91
N LYS A 80 13.10 -11.00 -15.59
CA LYS A 80 14.51 -10.63 -15.40
C LYS A 80 14.72 -9.79 -14.13
N ASP A 81 13.74 -9.00 -13.72
CA ASP A 81 13.80 -8.23 -12.47
C ASP A 81 13.74 -9.14 -11.24
N PHE A 82 13.33 -10.40 -11.41
CA PHE A 82 13.33 -11.44 -10.39
C PHE A 82 14.61 -12.30 -10.38
N GLU A 83 15.67 -11.92 -11.12
CA GLU A 83 16.96 -12.61 -11.04
C GLU A 83 17.51 -12.51 -9.61
N ASN A 84 17.32 -13.61 -8.86
CA ASN A 84 17.60 -13.73 -7.45
C ASN A 84 19.09 -13.47 -7.18
N THR A 85 19.41 -12.37 -6.48
CA THR A 85 20.77 -12.00 -6.04
C THR A 85 21.40 -13.04 -5.10
N ARG A 86 20.62 -13.99 -4.59
CA ARG A 86 21.04 -15.00 -3.64
C ARG A 86 21.48 -16.28 -4.36
N VAL A 87 22.70 -16.25 -4.87
CA VAL A 87 23.35 -17.41 -5.52
C VAL A 87 24.35 -18.06 -4.55
N ILE A 88 24.52 -19.38 -4.65
CA ILE A 88 25.47 -20.17 -3.86
C ILE A 88 26.16 -21.22 -4.74
N GLU A 89 27.43 -21.50 -4.46
CA GLU A 89 28.21 -22.56 -5.10
C GLU A 89 27.81 -23.93 -4.53
N ARG A 90 26.82 -24.57 -5.18
CA ARG A 90 26.36 -25.92 -4.88
C ARG A 90 26.01 -26.64 -6.16
N GLU A 91 26.51 -27.87 -6.28
CA GLU A 91 26.28 -28.72 -7.44
C GLU A 91 24.88 -29.32 -7.44
N CYS A 92 24.22 -29.31 -8.60
CA CYS A 92 22.92 -29.94 -8.80
C CYS A 92 23.05 -31.44 -9.03
N PRO A 93 22.31 -32.28 -8.27
CA PRO A 93 22.33 -33.72 -8.49
C PRO A 93 21.71 -34.13 -9.84
N GLU A 94 20.88 -33.29 -10.45
CA GLU A 94 20.17 -33.60 -11.70
C GLU A 94 20.92 -33.12 -12.95
N CYS A 95 21.39 -31.86 -12.96
CA CYS A 95 22.02 -31.26 -14.15
C CYS A 95 23.49 -30.85 -13.95
N GLN A 96 24.09 -31.12 -12.77
CA GLN A 96 25.49 -30.81 -12.44
C GLN A 96 25.86 -29.31 -12.54
N ALA A 97 24.87 -28.42 -12.55
CA ALA A 97 25.11 -26.99 -12.44
C ALA A 97 25.82 -26.67 -11.11
N LYS A 98 26.93 -25.93 -11.16
CA LYS A 98 27.76 -25.60 -9.99
C LYS A 98 27.17 -24.50 -9.09
N VAL A 99 26.17 -23.78 -9.59
CA VAL A 99 25.52 -22.67 -8.90
C VAL A 99 24.03 -22.90 -8.77
N MET A 100 23.48 -22.47 -7.64
CA MET A 100 22.05 -22.50 -7.38
C MET A 100 21.58 -21.21 -6.73
N THR A 101 20.31 -20.90 -6.90
CA THR A 101 19.65 -19.83 -6.13
C THR A 101 19.14 -20.38 -4.81
N TRP A 102 19.18 -19.58 -3.75
CA TRP A 102 18.65 -19.97 -2.45
C TRP A 102 17.76 -18.89 -1.82
N SER A 103 16.83 -19.32 -0.98
CA SER A 103 15.99 -18.45 -0.16
C SER A 103 15.82 -19.06 1.22
N GLU A 104 15.65 -18.23 2.24
CA GLU A 104 15.48 -18.65 3.63
C GLU A 104 14.08 -18.30 4.10
N ALA A 105 13.41 -19.25 4.75
CA ALA A 105 12.17 -18.98 5.47
C ALA A 105 12.10 -19.80 6.76
N GLN A 106 11.53 -19.20 7.80
CA GLN A 106 11.26 -19.90 9.05
C GLN A 106 9.96 -20.69 8.93
N MET A 107 10.03 -22.01 9.08
CA MET A 107 8.85 -22.89 8.96
C MET A 107 8.39 -23.48 10.30
N ARG A 108 9.23 -23.39 11.34
CA ARG A 108 8.97 -23.99 12.65
C ARG A 108 9.28 -22.99 13.76
N SER A 109 9.23 -23.47 14.99
CA SER A 109 9.62 -22.72 16.18
C SER A 109 11.02 -22.12 16.05
N ALA A 110 11.27 -21.05 16.81
CA ALA A 110 12.51 -20.28 16.73
C ALA A 110 13.77 -21.04 17.17
N ASP A 111 13.62 -22.19 17.82
CA ASP A 111 14.68 -23.05 18.36
C ASP A 111 15.33 -23.97 17.32
N GLU A 112 14.61 -24.34 16.24
CA GLU A 112 15.09 -25.34 15.27
C GLU A 112 15.94 -24.77 14.13
N GLY A 113 16.02 -23.44 14.01
CA GLY A 113 16.68 -22.75 12.91
C GLY A 113 15.82 -22.69 11.64
N SER A 114 16.15 -21.74 10.77
CA SER A 114 15.43 -21.49 9.52
C SER A 114 15.61 -22.61 8.48
N THR A 115 14.68 -22.70 7.52
CA THR A 115 14.81 -23.61 6.38
C THR A 115 15.33 -22.87 5.16
N ILE A 116 16.40 -23.38 4.56
CA ILE A 116 16.97 -22.92 3.30
C ILE A 116 16.40 -23.73 2.16
N PHE A 117 15.81 -23.05 1.19
CA PHE A 117 15.29 -23.60 -0.05
C PHE A 117 16.29 -23.34 -1.16
N TYR A 118 16.69 -24.39 -1.86
CA TYR A 118 17.55 -24.33 -3.03
C TYR A 118 16.72 -24.53 -4.29
N ARG A 119 17.03 -23.75 -5.32
CA ARG A 119 16.42 -23.86 -6.65
C ARG A 119 17.50 -23.79 -7.72
N CYS A 120 17.57 -24.83 -8.54
CA CYS A 120 18.41 -24.87 -9.72
C CYS A 120 17.70 -24.27 -10.94
N VAL A 121 18.49 -23.84 -11.92
CA VAL A 121 18.01 -23.35 -13.23
C VAL A 121 17.29 -24.42 -14.05
N CYS A 122 17.60 -25.71 -13.83
CA CYS A 122 16.90 -26.82 -14.49
C CYS A 122 15.49 -27.08 -13.91
N GLY A 123 15.15 -26.48 -12.77
CA GLY A 123 13.88 -26.70 -12.08
C GLY A 123 13.97 -27.58 -10.84
N TYR A 124 15.11 -28.24 -10.57
CA TYR A 124 15.31 -29.02 -9.34
C TYR A 124 15.23 -28.16 -8.09
N ARG A 125 14.53 -28.67 -7.05
CA ARG A 125 14.31 -27.97 -5.78
C ARG A 125 14.47 -28.93 -4.61
N PHE A 126 15.13 -28.47 -3.57
CA PHE A 126 15.24 -29.20 -2.30
C PHE A 126 15.47 -28.21 -1.16
N ASN A 127 15.28 -28.65 0.08
CA ASN A 127 15.42 -27.82 1.26
C ASN A 127 16.28 -28.50 2.34
N LYS A 128 16.95 -27.68 3.16
CA LYS A 128 17.70 -28.12 4.34
C LYS A 128 17.56 -27.11 5.48
N LEU A 129 17.72 -27.56 6.72
CA LEU A 129 17.79 -26.68 7.88
C LEU A 129 19.11 -25.90 7.88
N SER A 130 19.08 -24.62 8.26
CA SER A 130 20.27 -23.77 8.36
C SER A 130 21.31 -24.31 9.35
N THR A 131 20.86 -25.00 10.41
CA THR A 131 21.72 -25.70 11.38
C THR A 131 22.54 -26.84 10.76
N GLN A 132 22.13 -27.36 9.60
CA GLN A 132 22.83 -28.44 8.88
C GLN A 132 23.75 -27.91 7.77
N ILE A 133 23.91 -26.59 7.65
CA ILE A 133 24.69 -25.96 6.59
C ILE A 133 25.89 -25.25 7.22
N ASN A 134 27.06 -25.44 6.61
CA ASN A 134 28.27 -24.78 7.06
C ASN A 134 28.15 -23.26 6.74
N PRO A 135 28.17 -22.36 7.75
CA PRO A 135 27.90 -20.93 7.55
C PRO A 135 28.88 -20.27 6.58
N ASP A 136 30.11 -20.77 6.47
CA ASP A 136 31.12 -20.25 5.54
C ASP A 136 30.79 -20.49 4.06
N LYS A 137 29.87 -21.42 3.76
CA LYS A 137 29.45 -21.74 2.39
C LYS A 137 28.22 -20.98 1.93
N ILE A 138 27.45 -20.40 2.85
CA ILE A 138 26.42 -19.42 2.51
C ILE A 138 27.16 -18.09 2.47
N GLY A 139 27.70 -17.74 1.30
CA GLY A 139 28.42 -16.50 1.10
C GLY A 139 27.70 -15.35 1.79
N ARG A 140 28.43 -14.65 2.67
CA ARG A 140 27.98 -13.47 3.39
C ARG A 140 27.34 -12.53 2.39
N VAL A 141 26.01 -12.43 2.44
CA VAL A 141 25.26 -11.46 1.64
C VAL A 141 25.70 -10.09 2.15
N VAL A 142 26.38 -9.33 1.30
CA VAL A 142 26.60 -7.90 1.51
C VAL A 142 25.26 -7.20 1.44
#